data_AF-A0A4Y9UEA8-F1
#
_entry.id   AF-A0A4Y9UEA8-F1
#
_cell.length_a   1.000
_cell.length_b   1.000
_cell.length_c   1.000
_cell.angle_alpha   90.00
_cell.angle_beta   90.00
_cell.angle_gamma   90.00
#
_symmetry.space_group_name_H-M   'P 1'
#
loop_
_entity.id
_entity.type
_entity.pdbx_description
1 polymer ?
#
loop_
_entity_poly.entity_id
_entity_poly.type
_entity_poly.pdbx_seq_one_letter_code
_entity_poly.pdbx_strand_id
1 'polypeptide(L)'
;MSFQMSILKILAGQPDGRASLDVVKQHLALFYTSGPEWTGRMKLLAARAPDLDIFGQKLIAREPGEWRITDAGRDLLSAVEQPPTTVSKDLTLGELIENLPASEFASPPPPPQRRLEEHKRRRGIQRRVARTRRSA
;
A
#
# COMPACT_ATOMS: atom_id res chain seq x y z
N MET A 1 -5.81 2.57 18.96
CA MET A 1 -4.54 2.34 18.25
C MET A 1 -3.51 1.80 19.24
N SER A 2 -2.60 0.90 18.83
CA SER A 2 -1.48 0.46 19.68
C SER A 2 -0.21 1.22 19.31
N PHE A 3 0.15 2.18 20.15
CA PHE A 3 1.27 3.09 19.92
C PHE A 3 2.62 2.38 19.98
N GLN A 4 2.83 1.52 20.98
CA GLN A 4 4.10 0.83 21.18
C GLN A 4 4.41 -0.14 20.03
N MET A 5 3.40 -0.92 19.61
CA MET A 5 3.53 -1.81 18.45
C MET A 5 3.85 -1.01 17.17
N SER A 6 3.23 0.16 17.01
CA SER A 6 3.48 1.03 15.86
C SER A 6 4.93 1.52 15.81
N ILE A 7 5.50 1.96 16.94
CA ILE A 7 6.91 2.36 17.02
C ILE A 7 7.81 1.18 16.63
N LEU A 8 7.56 -0.01 17.19
CA LEU A 8 8.35 -1.19 16.90
C LEU A 8 8.32 -1.53 15.40
N LYS A 9 7.14 -1.44 14.77
CA LYS A 9 6.99 -1.64 13.33
C LYS A 9 7.71 -0.58 12.49
N ILE A 10 7.63 0.69 12.87
CA ILE A 10 8.33 1.78 12.17
C ILE A 10 9.82 1.51 12.17
N LEU A 11 10.40 1.24 13.34
CA LEU A 11 11.83 0.96 13.47
C LEU A 11 12.23 -0.27 12.68
N ALA A 12 11.46 -1.36 12.74
CA ALA A 12 11.74 -2.57 11.97
C ALA A 12 11.76 -2.35 10.44
N GLY A 13 10.99 -1.38 9.94
CA GLY A 13 10.94 -1.00 8.53
C GLY A 13 11.99 0.03 8.09
N GLN A 14 12.76 0.61 9.02
CA GLN A 14 13.84 1.52 8.68
C GLN A 14 15.12 0.77 8.27
N PRO A 15 15.99 1.38 7.45
CA PRO A 15 17.36 0.89 7.27
C PRO A 15 18.06 0.74 8.63
N ASP A 16 18.77 -0.36 8.81
CA ASP A 16 19.45 -0.74 10.06
C ASP A 16 18.58 -0.87 11.31
N GLY A 17 17.26 -0.73 11.18
CA GLY A 17 16.35 -0.70 12.32
C GLY A 17 16.38 0.59 13.13
N ARG A 18 16.89 1.68 12.55
CA ARG A 18 17.19 2.93 13.25
C ARG A 18 16.32 4.08 12.73
N ALA A 19 15.87 4.94 13.63
CA ALA A 19 15.18 6.16 13.25
C ALA A 19 15.44 7.27 14.26
N SER A 20 15.53 8.51 13.79
CA SER A 20 15.39 9.66 14.65
C SER A 20 13.96 9.77 15.17
N LEU A 21 13.79 10.46 16.30
CA LEU A 21 12.48 10.67 16.90
C LEU A 21 11.53 11.47 15.99
N ASP A 22 12.07 12.35 15.14
CA ASP A 22 11.28 13.11 14.16
C ASP A 22 10.76 12.21 13.03
N VAL A 23 11.57 11.26 12.55
CA VAL A 23 11.12 10.26 11.56
C VAL A 23 10.01 9.38 12.15
N VAL A 24 10.15 8.96 13.41
CA VAL A 24 9.11 8.18 14.11
C VAL A 24 7.81 8.99 14.21
N LYS A 25 7.89 10.27 14.61
CA LYS A 25 6.72 11.16 14.66
C LYS A 25 6.05 11.33 13.30
N GLN A 26 6.83 11.52 12.24
CA GLN A 26 6.30 11.70 10.89
C GLN A 26 5.53 10.46 10.42
N HIS A 27 6.07 9.27 10.62
CA HIS A 27 5.38 8.02 10.29
C HIS A 27 4.11 7.84 11.10
N LEU A 28 4.15 8.12 12.40
CA LEU A 28 2.96 8.06 13.24
C LEU A 28 1.88 9.02 12.75
N ALA A 29 2.23 10.25 12.39
CA ALA A 29 1.30 11.22 11.84
C ALA A 29 0.63 10.70 10.57
N LEU A 30 1.41 10.13 9.64
CA LEU A 30 0.87 9.50 8.43
C LEU A 30 -0.14 8.40 8.80
N PHE A 31 0.24 7.47 9.67
CA PHE A 31 -0.62 6.37 10.07
C PHE A 31 -1.93 6.81 10.75
N TYR A 32 -1.90 7.87 11.53
CA TYR A 32 -3.12 8.45 12.10
C TYR A 32 -4.04 9.05 11.04
N THR A 33 -3.49 9.50 9.92
CA THR A 33 -4.27 10.05 8.79
C THR A 33 -4.71 9.00 7.77
N SER A 34 -4.08 7.82 7.75
CA SER A 34 -4.34 6.75 6.76
C SER A 34 -5.64 5.96 6.98
N GLY A 35 -6.40 6.25 8.03
CA GLY A 35 -7.70 5.61 8.29
C GLY A 35 -7.63 4.32 9.13
N PRO A 36 -8.76 3.58 9.22
CA PRO A 36 -8.92 2.53 10.23
C PRO A 36 -8.17 1.24 9.94
N GLU A 37 -7.75 0.98 8.70
CA GLU A 37 -7.10 -0.27 8.29
C GLU A 37 -5.77 -0.48 9.04
N TRP A 38 -4.84 0.48 8.94
CA TRP A 38 -3.60 0.47 9.71
C TRP A 38 -3.84 0.33 11.21
N THR A 39 -4.78 1.12 11.75
CA THR A 39 -5.11 1.10 13.18
C THR A 39 -5.63 -0.28 13.62
N GLY A 40 -6.45 -0.92 12.79
CA GLY A 40 -6.96 -2.26 13.01
C GLY A 40 -5.85 -3.31 13.01
N ARG A 41 -4.97 -3.25 12.00
CA ARG A 41 -3.81 -4.15 11.89
C ARG A 41 -2.88 -4.06 13.12
N MET A 42 -2.55 -2.84 13.56
CA MET A 42 -1.72 -2.64 14.75
C MET A 42 -2.41 -3.09 16.05
N LYS A 43 -3.74 -2.98 16.12
CA LYS A 43 -4.51 -3.49 17.27
C LYS A 43 -4.49 -5.02 17.32
N LEU A 44 -4.61 -5.69 16.17
CA LEU A 44 -4.53 -7.15 16.09
C LEU A 44 -3.14 -7.67 16.48
N LEU A 45 -2.07 -7.02 16.01
CA LEU A 45 -0.71 -7.37 16.44
C LEU A 45 -0.52 -7.16 17.95
N ALA A 46 -0.97 -6.03 18.48
CA ALA A 46 -0.85 -5.76 19.91
C ALA A 46 -1.68 -6.73 20.77
N ALA A 47 -2.81 -7.24 20.27
CA ALA A 47 -3.60 -8.24 20.98
C ALA A 47 -2.86 -9.57 21.20
N ARG A 48 -1.86 -9.87 20.36
CA ARG A 48 -0.98 -11.04 20.50
C ARG A 48 0.17 -10.80 21.50
N ALA A 49 0.40 -9.56 21.92
CA ALA A 49 1.38 -9.17 22.94
C ALA A 49 0.75 -8.16 23.92
N PRO A 50 -0.20 -8.60 24.77
CA PRO A 50 -0.99 -7.71 25.62
C PRO A 50 -0.16 -6.94 26.65
N ASP A 51 0.94 -7.54 27.13
CA ASP A 51 1.86 -6.95 28.11
C ASP A 51 3.06 -6.24 27.47
N LEU A 52 2.95 -5.83 26.20
CA LEU A 52 4.03 -5.17 25.48
C LEU A 52 4.45 -3.87 26.19
N ASP A 53 5.71 -3.85 26.64
CA ASP A 53 6.42 -2.66 27.10
C ASP A 53 7.76 -2.56 26.37
N ILE A 54 7.77 -1.82 25.25
CA ILE A 54 8.95 -1.67 24.38
C ILE A 54 10.18 -1.09 25.09
N PHE A 55 9.99 -0.35 26.19
CA PHE A 55 11.10 0.26 26.93
C PHE A 55 11.48 -0.56 28.15
N GLY A 56 10.50 -1.01 28.94
CA GLY A 56 10.74 -1.89 30.09
C GLY A 56 11.36 -3.23 29.68
N GLN A 57 10.95 -3.79 28.55
CA GLN A 57 11.49 -5.04 28.00
C GLN A 57 12.74 -4.85 27.13
N LYS A 58 13.24 -3.62 26.97
CA LYS A 58 14.45 -3.30 26.18
C LYS A 58 14.37 -3.77 24.71
N LEU A 59 13.18 -3.73 24.12
CA LEU A 59 12.95 -4.06 22.71
C LEU A 59 13.48 -2.96 21.78
N ILE A 60 13.73 -1.77 22.34
CA ILE A 60 14.31 -0.61 21.66
C ILE A 60 15.44 -0.05 22.51
N ALA A 61 16.58 0.22 21.89
CA ALA A 61 17.66 1.01 22.44
C ALA A 61 17.42 2.49 22.11
N ARG A 62 17.47 3.34 23.14
CA ARG A 62 17.43 4.79 22.99
C ARG A 62 18.85 5.31 23.03
N GLU A 63 19.39 5.65 21.86
CA GLU A 63 20.69 6.28 21.70
C GLU A 63 20.49 7.81 21.58
N PRO A 64 21.51 8.64 21.84
CA PRO A 64 21.37 10.09 21.69
C PRO A 64 21.02 10.46 20.24
N GLY A 65 19.80 10.98 20.04
CA GLY A 65 19.30 11.41 18.72
C GLY A 65 18.62 10.31 17.89
N GLU A 66 18.79 9.04 18.22
CA GLU A 66 18.26 7.91 17.44
C GLU A 66 17.71 6.78 18.31
N TRP A 67 16.65 6.16 17.84
CA TRP A 67 16.09 4.95 18.42
C TRP A 67 16.40 3.78 17.50
N ARG A 68 16.72 2.63 18.10
CA ARG A 68 17.09 1.42 17.37
C ARG A 68 16.33 0.22 17.91
N ILE A 69 15.71 -0.56 17.04
CA ILE A 69 15.14 -1.85 17.43
C ILE A 69 16.26 -2.83 17.81
N THR A 70 16.11 -3.52 18.94
CA THR A 70 17.06 -4.55 19.37
C THR A 70 16.72 -5.89 18.72
N ASP A 71 17.63 -6.86 18.82
CA ASP A 71 17.39 -8.21 18.31
C ASP A 71 16.18 -8.85 18.99
N ALA A 72 16.05 -8.69 20.31
CA ALA A 72 14.87 -9.11 21.07
C ALA A 72 13.57 -8.45 20.56
N GLY A 73 13.64 -7.17 20.17
CA GLY A 73 12.51 -6.48 19.53
C GLY A 73 12.13 -7.10 18.19
N ARG A 74 13.11 -7.48 17.37
CA ARG A 74 12.88 -8.17 16.07
C ARG A 74 12.35 -9.58 16.25
N ASP A 75 12.85 -10.31 17.23
CA ASP A 75 12.40 -11.67 17.56
C ASP A 75 10.96 -11.65 18.04
N LEU A 76 10.62 -10.74 18.96
CA LEU A 76 9.25 -10.53 19.40
C LEU A 76 8.36 -10.21 18.20
N LEU A 77 8.74 -9.21 17.39
CA LEU A 77 7.97 -8.80 16.23
C LEU A 77 7.74 -9.96 15.25
N SER A 78 8.76 -10.79 15.01
CA SER A 78 8.66 -11.98 14.17
C SER A 78 7.68 -13.01 14.75
N ALA A 79 7.72 -13.24 16.07
CA ALA A 79 6.80 -14.15 16.75
C ALA A 79 5.35 -13.63 16.71
N VAL A 80 5.14 -12.32 16.84
CA VAL A 80 3.80 -11.71 16.84
C VAL A 80 3.21 -11.67 15.42
N GLU A 81 4.04 -11.54 14.39
CA GLU A 81 3.61 -11.46 12.99
C GLU A 81 3.30 -12.82 12.37
N GLN A 82 3.88 -13.90 12.89
CA GLN A 82 3.54 -15.24 12.46
C GLN A 82 2.03 -15.49 12.63
N PRO A 83 1.31 -15.86 11.57
CA PRO A 83 -0.08 -16.27 11.72
C PRO A 83 -0.11 -17.53 12.61
N PRO A 84 -1.08 -17.64 13.54
CA PRO A 84 -1.33 -18.94 14.17
C PRO A 84 -1.58 -19.93 13.04
N THR A 85 -0.96 -21.10 13.10
CA THR A 85 -0.91 -22.11 12.02
C THR A 85 -2.26 -22.81 11.78
N THR A 86 -3.34 -22.03 11.75
CA THR A 86 -4.68 -22.42 11.32
C THR A 86 -4.99 -21.61 10.08
N VAL A 87 -5.01 -22.32 8.95
CA VAL A 87 -5.46 -21.90 7.62
C VAL A 87 -6.50 -20.78 7.67
N SER A 88 -6.09 -19.57 7.31
CA SER A 88 -6.94 -18.55 6.69
C SER A 88 -6.06 -17.48 6.07
N LYS A 89 -5.98 -17.59 4.74
CA LYS A 89 -5.52 -16.63 3.75
C LYS A 89 -6.12 -15.25 4.09
N ASP A 90 -5.29 -14.28 4.45
CA ASP A 90 -5.31 -12.92 3.89
C ASP A 90 -4.14 -12.08 4.46
N LEU A 91 -3.66 -11.14 3.65
CA LEU A 91 -2.59 -10.16 3.94
C LEU A 91 -1.15 -10.68 3.79
N THR A 92 -0.86 -11.25 2.62
CA THR A 92 0.48 -11.20 2.04
C THR A 92 0.90 -9.73 1.91
N LEU A 93 1.80 -9.31 2.80
CA LEU A 93 2.50 -8.02 2.78
C LEU A 93 3.29 -7.78 1.47
N GLY A 94 3.40 -8.79 0.60
CA GLY A 94 3.95 -8.68 -0.75
C GLY A 94 3.04 -8.03 -1.80
N GLU A 95 1.71 -7.99 -1.59
CA GLU A 95 0.77 -7.48 -2.63
C GLU A 95 0.60 -5.95 -2.61
N LEU A 96 0.91 -5.29 -1.49
CA LEU A 96 0.72 -3.83 -1.36
C LEU A 96 1.87 -2.99 -1.95
N ILE A 97 2.96 -3.61 -2.40
CA ILE A 97 4.05 -2.91 -3.11
C ILE A 97 3.79 -2.87 -4.63
N GLU A 98 2.91 -3.72 -5.16
CA GLU A 98 2.65 -3.79 -6.62
C GLU A 98 1.54 -2.85 -7.12
N ASN A 99 0.88 -2.09 -6.23
CA ASN A 99 -0.08 -1.05 -6.62
C ASN A 99 0.52 0.36 -6.55
N LEU A 100 1.71 0.53 -7.11
CA LEU A 100 2.05 1.77 -7.79
C LEU A 100 1.28 1.77 -9.12
N PRO A 101 0.27 2.64 -9.35
CA PRO A 101 -0.07 2.93 -10.72
C PRO A 101 1.19 3.52 -11.34
N ALA A 102 1.78 2.79 -12.29
CA ALA A 102 2.80 3.33 -13.17
C ALA A 102 2.20 4.60 -13.79
N SER A 103 2.59 5.75 -13.23
CA SER A 103 2.27 7.07 -13.74
C SER A 103 2.90 7.17 -15.12
N GLU A 104 2.11 6.75 -16.12
CA GLU A 104 1.94 7.39 -17.42
C GLU A 104 3.16 8.19 -17.91
N PHE A 105 4.30 7.52 -18.07
CA PHE A 105 5.32 8.01 -19.00
C PHE A 105 4.77 7.77 -20.40
N ALA A 106 4.03 8.77 -20.89
CA ALA A 106 3.57 8.83 -22.27
C ALA A 106 4.78 8.66 -23.21
N SER A 107 4.93 7.48 -23.79
CA SER A 107 5.80 7.29 -24.94
C SER A 107 5.14 7.98 -26.14
N PRO A 108 5.85 8.84 -26.89
CA PRO A 108 5.27 9.47 -28.07
C PRO A 108 4.91 8.40 -29.12
N PRO A 109 3.76 8.51 -29.80
CA PRO A 109 3.32 7.49 -30.74
C PRO A 109 4.26 7.44 -31.96
N PRO A 110 4.58 6.24 -32.48
CA PRO A 110 5.36 6.10 -33.71
C PRO A 110 4.54 6.58 -34.94
N PRO A 111 5.21 7.08 -36.00
CA PRO A 111 4.54 7.65 -37.17
C PRO A 111 3.78 6.57 -37.99
N PRO A 112 2.67 6.93 -38.67
CA PRO A 112 1.76 5.97 -39.28
C PRO A 112 2.35 5.33 -40.55
N GLN A 113 2.55 4.01 -40.53
CA GLN A 113 2.85 3.24 -41.72
C GLN A 113 1.59 3.07 -42.58
N ARG A 114 1.61 3.72 -43.75
CA ARG A 114 0.69 3.48 -44.86
C ARG A 114 0.69 2.00 -45.23
N ARG A 115 -0.47 1.35 -45.15
CA ARG A 115 -0.72 0.12 -45.93
C ARG A 115 -2.12 0.14 -46.54
N LEU A 116 -2.09 0.39 -47.85
CA LEU A 116 -3.08 0.10 -48.86
C LEU A 116 -3.54 -1.36 -48.74
N GLU A 117 -4.84 -1.60 -49.00
CA GLU A 117 -5.54 -2.84 -49.43
C GLU A 117 -6.99 -2.73 -48.91
N GLU A 118 -7.88 -2.00 -49.59
CA GLU A 118 -8.71 -2.53 -50.67
C GLU A 118 -9.22 -3.96 -50.41
N HIS A 119 -10.49 -4.11 -50.00
CA HIS A 119 -11.44 -4.99 -50.71
C HIS A 119 -12.88 -4.87 -50.17
N LYS A 120 -13.75 -4.39 -51.06
CA LYS A 120 -15.18 -4.73 -51.25
C LYS A 120 -15.82 -5.69 -50.22
N ARG A 121 -16.99 -5.29 -49.68
CA ARG A 121 -18.27 -5.94 -50.05
C ARG A 121 -19.52 -5.18 -49.58
N ARG A 122 -20.36 -4.94 -50.58
CA ARG A 122 -21.74 -4.44 -50.61
C ARG A 122 -22.69 -5.08 -49.58
N ARG A 123 -23.64 -4.27 -49.10
CA ARG A 123 -25.13 -4.46 -49.10
C ARG A 123 -25.68 -3.33 -48.20
N GLY A 124 -26.42 -2.32 -48.64
CA GLY A 124 -27.48 -2.30 -49.64
C GLY A 124 -28.83 -2.33 -48.94
N ILE A 125 -29.30 -1.20 -48.37
CA ILE A 125 -30.74 -0.96 -48.10
C ILE A 125 -31.04 0.51 -48.39
N GLN A 126 -31.64 0.75 -49.56
CA GLN A 126 -32.48 1.91 -49.82
C GLN A 126 -33.83 1.74 -49.12
N ARG A 127 -34.39 2.85 -48.60
CA ARG A 127 -35.73 3.39 -48.87
C ARG A 127 -35.98 4.56 -47.90
N ARG A 128 -36.12 5.80 -48.39
CA ARG A 128 -37.41 6.52 -48.61
C ARG A 128 -38.19 6.65 -47.29
N VAL A 129 -38.53 7.84 -46.77
CA VAL A 129 -39.56 8.80 -47.24
C VAL A 129 -39.43 10.06 -46.35
N ALA A 130 -39.13 11.23 -46.92
CA ALA A 130 -40.00 12.40 -47.14
C ALA A 130 -40.58 13.15 -45.91
N ARG A 131 -40.27 14.45 -45.89
CA ARG A 131 -41.09 15.63 -45.50
C ARG A 131 -41.66 15.75 -44.08
N THR A 132 -41.25 16.81 -43.40
CA THR A 132 -42.08 17.89 -42.79
C THR A 132 -41.11 18.99 -42.32
N ARG A 133 -40.87 20.10 -43.04
CA ARG A 133 -41.57 21.40 -43.09
C ARG A 133 -41.92 22.08 -41.74
N ARG A 134 -41.48 23.35 -41.66
CA ARG A 134 -41.91 24.51 -40.85
C ARG A 134 -41.43 24.55 -39.39
N SER A 135 -40.63 25.55 -38.97
CA SER A 135 -40.85 27.02 -38.84
C SER A 135 -41.29 27.37 -37.42
N ALA A 136 -40.42 28.07 -36.69
CA ALA A 136 -40.73 29.17 -35.80
C ALA A 136 -39.48 30.06 -35.74
#